data_AF-A0A963IN95-F1
#
_entry.id   AF-A0A963IN95-F1
#
_cell.length_a   1.000
_cell.length_b   1.000
_cell.length_c   1.000
_cell.angle_alpha   90.00
_cell.angle_beta   90.00
_cell.angle_gamma   90.00
#
_symmetry.space_group_name_H-M   'P 1'
#
loop_
_entity.id
_entity.type
_entity.pdbx_description
1 polymer ?
#
loop_
_entity_poly.entity_id
_entity_poly.type
_entity_poly.pdbx_seq_one_letter_code
_entity_poly.pdbx_strand_id
1 'polypeptide(L)' 'MQMENTTEALAKRLGLQPQTLRAALCRNGHYYGIKPAKLPNGRLLWPANAFDRLTSGEVA' A
#
# COMPACT_ATOMS: atom_id res chain seq x y z
N MET A 1 -0.31 4.22 -19.67
CA MET A 1 -1.34 3.56 -18.84
C MET A 1 -0.97 3.76 -17.39
N GLN A 2 -1.70 4.60 -16.67
CA GLN A 2 -1.41 4.93 -15.28
C GLN A 2 -1.82 3.74 -14.39
N MET A 3 -0.86 3.16 -13.67
CA MET A 3 -1.13 2.13 -12.67
C MET A 3 -1.47 2.82 -11.35
N GLU A 4 -2.76 3.07 -11.14
CA GLU A 4 -3.32 3.79 -9.98
C GLU A 4 -3.18 3.02 -8.65
N ASN A 5 -2.75 1.76 -8.70
CA ASN A 5 -2.71 0.82 -7.57
C ASN A 5 -1.28 0.44 -7.11
N THR A 6 -0.27 1.22 -7.47
CA THR A 6 1.12 0.96 -7.02
C THR A 6 1.46 1.65 -5.71
N THR A 7 2.46 1.14 -4.98
CA THR A 7 2.95 1.72 -3.72
C THR A 7 3.23 3.21 -3.81
N GLU A 8 3.73 3.69 -4.95
CA GLU A 8 4.01 5.12 -5.18
C GLU A 8 2.73 5.97 -5.25
N ALA A 9 1.67 5.48 -5.89
CA ALA A 9 0.39 6.18 -5.96
C ALA A 9 -0.28 6.26 -4.58
N LEU A 10 -0.25 5.16 -3.83
CA LEU A 10 -0.74 5.13 -2.45
C LEU A 10 0.08 6.05 -1.53
N ALA A 11 1.41 5.99 -1.64
CA ALA A 11 2.31 6.85 -0.86
C ALA A 11 2.06 8.33 -1.17
N LYS A 12 1.93 8.69 -2.46
CA LYS A 12 1.62 10.05 -2.89
C LYS A 12 0.26 10.53 -2.39
N ARG A 13 -0.77 9.67 -2.39
CA ARG A 13 -2.09 9.98 -1.81
C ARG A 13 -2.03 10.21 -0.30
N LEU A 14 -1.24 9.41 0.42
CA LEU A 14 -1.06 9.53 1.87
C LEU A 14 -0.08 10.65 2.27
N GLY A 15 0.61 11.29 1.32
CA GLY A 15 1.70 12.23 1.62
C GLY A 15 2.93 11.56 2.24
N LEU A 16 3.07 10.24 2.09
CA LEU A 16 4.17 9.44 2.63
C LEU A 16 5.22 9.14 1.57
N GLN A 17 6.42 8.79 2.00
CA GLN A 17 7.41 8.21 1.09
C GLN A 17 7.10 6.74 0.81
N PRO A 18 7.23 6.27 -0.45
CA PRO A 18 7.00 4.87 -0.80
C PRO A 18 7.99 3.92 -0.11
N GLN A 19 9.13 4.43 0.36
CA GLN A 19 10.08 3.66 1.19
C GLN A 19 9.50 3.28 2.56
N THR A 20 8.65 4.12 3.14
CA THR A 20 8.02 3.86 4.44
C THR A 20 7.04 2.69 4.34
N LEU A 21 6.22 2.68 3.28
CA LEU A 21 5.32 1.56 2.96
C LEU A 21 6.10 0.26 2.73
N ARG A 22 7.20 0.31 1.96
CA ARG A 22 8.06 -0.87 1.74
C ARG A 22 8.71 -1.34 3.04
N ALA A 23 9.19 -0.42 3.88
CA ALA A 23 9.81 -0.76 5.15
C ALA A 23 8.82 -1.39 6.13
N ALA A 24 7.58 -0.88 6.17
CA ALA A 24 6.53 -1.45 7.00
C ALA A 24 6.06 -2.82 6.48
N LEU A 25 5.99 -3.00 5.16
CA LEU A 25 5.76 -4.32 4.57
C LEU A 25 6.89 -5.31 4.87
N CYS A 26 8.15 -4.89 4.84
CA CYS A 26 9.27 -5.77 5.21
C CYS A 26 9.27 -6.12 6.70
N ARG A 27 8.95 -5.16 7.58
CA ARG A 27 8.98 -5.39 9.04
C ARG A 27 7.77 -6.15 9.54
N ASN A 28 6.57 -5.79 9.08
CA ASN A 28 5.32 -6.34 9.58
C ASN A 28 4.72 -7.38 8.61
N GLY A 29 5.09 -7.38 7.32
CA GLY A 29 4.44 -8.23 6.30
C GLY A 29 3.05 -7.74 5.88
N HIS A 30 2.58 -6.65 6.48
CA HIS A 30 1.30 -5.99 6.23
C HIS A 30 1.40 -4.55 6.75
N TYR A 31 0.65 -3.63 6.14
CA TYR A 31 0.57 -2.25 6.61
C TYR A 31 -0.83 -2.02 7.17
N TYR A 32 -0.96 -1.95 8.50
CA TYR A 32 -2.24 -1.78 9.19
C TYR A 32 -3.34 -2.74 8.70
N GLY A 33 -3.02 -4.04 8.61
CA GLY A 33 -3.96 -5.07 8.15
C GLY A 33 -4.12 -5.19 6.63
N ILE A 34 -3.56 -4.26 5.84
CA ILE A 34 -3.62 -4.30 4.38
C ILE A 34 -2.41 -5.06 3.84
N LYS A 35 -2.69 -6.11 3.06
CA LYS A 35 -1.68 -6.86 2.30
C LYS A 35 -1.78 -6.50 0.81
N PRO A 36 -0.71 -5.99 0.19
CA PRO A 36 -0.65 -5.87 -1.24
C PRO A 36 -0.53 -7.26 -1.90
N ALA A 37 -1.15 -7.42 -3.06
CA ALA A 37 -0.96 -8.59 -3.88
C ALA A 37 0.38 -8.49 -4.64
N LYS A 38 1.20 -9.54 -4.55
CA LYS A 38 2.46 -9.61 -5.27
C LYS A 38 2.18 -10.10 -6.69
N LEU A 39 2.39 -9.23 -7.66
CA LEU A 39 2.24 -9.56 -9.08
C LEU A 39 3.46 -10.35 -9.57
N PRO A 40 3.30 -11.18 -10.62
CA PRO A 40 4.41 -11.92 -11.23
C PRO A 40 5.50 -11.03 -11.84
N ASN A 41 5.19 -9.74 -12.07
CA ASN A 41 6.15 -8.73 -12.51
C ASN A 41 6.99 -8.12 -11.37
N GLY A 42 6.87 -8.63 -10.14
CA GLY A 42 7.59 -8.14 -8.95
C GLY A 42 7.02 -6.84 -8.34
N ARG A 43 5.96 -6.27 -8.91
CA ARG A 43 5.27 -5.10 -8.35
C ARG A 43 4.29 -5.52 -7.25
N LEU A 44 4.08 -4.61 -6.31
CA LEU A 44 3.05 -4.73 -5.27
C LEU A 44 1.82 -3.97 -5.71
N LEU A 45 0.71 -4.69 -5.83
CA LEU A 45 -0.60 -4.14 -6.13
C LEU A 45 -1.33 -3.87 -4.81
N TRP A 46 -1.53 -2.61 -4.50
CA TRP A 46 -2.38 -2.21 -3.39
C TRP A 46 -3.82 -2.13 -3.86
N PRO A 47 -4.79 -2.62 -3.08
CA PRO A 47 -6.18 -2.47 -3.45
C PRO A 47 -6.58 -0.98 -3.33
N ALA A 48 -7.49 -0.51 -4.17
CA ALA A 48 -7.84 0.92 -4.26
C ALA A 48 -8.44 1.48 -2.95
N ASN A 49 -9.08 0.60 -2.17
CA ASN A 49 -9.59 0.87 -0.82
C ASN A 49 -8.50 0.87 0.26
N ALA A 50 -7.21 0.66 -0.08
CA ALA A 50 -6.13 0.72 0.89
C ALA A 50 -6.01 2.10 1.53
N PHE A 51 -6.19 3.17 0.74
CA PHE A 51 -6.21 4.53 1.28
C PHE A 51 -7.35 4.68 2.29
N ASP A 52 -8.56 4.34 1.88
CA ASP A 52 -9.78 4.42 2.71
C ASP A 52 -9.63 3.63 4.01
N ARG A 53 -9.14 2.38 3.94
CA ARG A 53 -8.84 1.55 5.12
C ARG A 53 -7.80 2.18 6.06
N LEU A 54 -6.79 2.86 5.53
CA LEU A 54 -5.75 3.52 6.33
C LEU A 54 -6.26 4.82 6.97
N THR A 55 -7.05 5.62 6.26
CA THR A 55 -7.62 6.87 6.77
C THR A 55 -8.85 6.66 7.64
N SER A 56 -9.62 5.60 7.39
CA SER A 56 -10.86 5.33 8.10
C SER A 56 -10.64 4.64 9.45
N GLY A 57 -9.39 4.30 9.80
CA GLY A 57 -9.03 3.79 11.13
C GLY A 57 -9.63 2.44 11.50
N GLU A 58 -10.25 1.73 10.56
CA GLU A 58 -10.86 0.44 10.83
C GLU A 58 -9.80 -0.67 10.80
N VAL A 59 -9.07 -0.74 11.92
CA VAL A 59 -8.35 -1.94 12.35
C VAL A 59 -9.42 -2.96 12.70
N ALA A 60 -9.64 -3.93 11.81
CA ALA A 60 -10.40 -5.14 12.10
C ALA A 60 -9.42 -6.30 12.31
#